data_AF-A0A9E2IEM1-F1
#
_entry.id   AF-A0A9E2IEM1-F1
#
_cell.length_a   1.000
_cell.length_b   1.000
_cell.length_c   1.000
_cell.angle_alpha   90.00
_cell.angle_beta   90.00
_cell.angle_gamma   90.00
#
_symmetry.space_group_name_H-M   'P 1'
#
loop_
_entity.id
_entity.type
_entity.pdbx_description
1 polymer ?
#
loop_
_entity_poly.entity_id
_entity_poly.type
_entity_poly.pdbx_seq_one_letter_code
_entity_poly.pdbx_strand_id
1 'polypeptide(L)' 'MVKIGKFISQVKTEMQKVAWPSRPELIGSTVIVLVSTLLLSLYIGVCDMFFSRFVNLLVSGVFK' A
#
# COMPACT_ATOMS: atom_id res chain seq x y z
N MET A 1 -25.72 -19.73 28.66
CA MET A 1 -25.44 -18.93 27.44
C MET A 1 -24.48 -17.75 27.68
N VAL A 2 -23.58 -17.80 28.68
CA VAL A 2 -22.71 -16.65 29.08
C VAL A 2 -21.22 -16.82 28.66
N LYS A 3 -20.90 -17.84 27.84
CA LYS A 3 -19.52 -18.15 27.44
C LYS A 3 -18.90 -17.11 26.50
N ILE A 4 -19.69 -16.51 25.59
CA ILE A 4 -19.21 -15.50 24.62
C ILE A 4 -18.74 -14.21 25.33
N GLY A 5 -19.47 -13.72 26.33
CA GLY A 5 -19.11 -12.47 27.03
C GLY A 5 -17.78 -12.57 27.77
N LYS A 6 -17.51 -13.73 28.41
CA LYS A 6 -16.20 -14.01 29.03
C LYS A 6 -15.09 -14.13 27.98
N PHE A 7 -15.35 -14.75 26.84
CA PHE A 7 -14.37 -14.89 25.76
C PHE A 7 -13.96 -13.54 25.17
N ILE A 8 -14.91 -12.64 24.87
CA ILE A 8 -14.61 -11.29 24.39
C ILE A 8 -13.77 -10.49 25.41
N SER A 9 -14.08 -10.63 26.71
CA SER A 9 -13.33 -9.98 27.78
C SER A 9 -11.88 -10.50 27.87
N GLN A 10 -11.69 -11.81 27.73
CA GLN A 10 -10.36 -12.43 27.68
C GLN A 10 -9.57 -11.98 26.44
N VAL A 11 -10.18 -11.96 25.26
CA VAL A 11 -9.53 -11.48 24.02
C VAL A 11 -9.11 -10.02 24.14
N LYS A 12 -9.96 -9.16 24.70
CA LYS A 12 -9.60 -7.75 24.96
C LYS A 12 -8.37 -7.63 25.87
N THR A 13 -8.28 -8.47 26.90
CA THR A 13 -7.15 -8.49 27.83
C THR A 13 -5.86 -8.96 27.15
N GLU A 14 -5.92 -9.98 26.29
CA GLU A 14 -4.76 -10.44 25.51
C GLU A 14 -4.34 -9.42 24.43
N MET A 15 -5.29 -8.75 23.79
CA MET A 15 -5.00 -7.68 22.81
C MET A 15 -4.28 -6.48 23.43
N GLN A 16 -4.41 -6.25 24.74
CA GLN A 16 -3.67 -5.21 25.46
C GLN A 16 -2.21 -5.61 25.76
N LYS A 17 -1.88 -6.91 25.75
CA LYS A 17 -0.50 -7.39 25.87
C LYS A 17 0.27 -7.34 24.55
N VAL A 18 -0.44 -7.13 23.44
CA VAL A 18 0.16 -6.94 22.12
C VAL A 18 0.83 -5.56 22.11
N ALA A 19 2.11 -5.53 21.75
CA ALA A 19 2.88 -4.30 21.58
C ALA A 19 2.39 -3.55 20.32
N TRP A 20 1.32 -2.78 20.46
CA TRP A 20 0.87 -1.89 19.40
C TRP A 20 1.88 -0.76 19.22
N PRO A 21 2.22 -0.41 17.96
CA PRO A 21 3.12 0.70 17.68
C PRO A 21 2.55 1.99 18.25
N SER A 22 3.45 2.87 18.69
CA SER A 22 3.04 4.16 19.22
C SER A 22 2.39 5.00 18.10
N ARG A 23 1.45 5.89 18.46
CA ARG A 23 0.81 6.81 17.49
C ARG A 23 1.80 7.50 16.53
N PRO A 24 2.95 8.02 16.99
CA PRO A 24 3.92 8.64 16.08
C PRO A 24 4.61 7.64 15.13
N GLU A 25 4.90 6.42 15.57
CA GLU A 25 5.48 5.37 14.70
C GLU A 25 4.51 4.96 13.58
N LEU A 26 3.22 4.87 13.92
CA LEU A 26 2.18 4.52 12.95
C LEU A 26 2.08 5.59 11.86
N ILE A 27 2.08 6.87 12.26
CA ILE A 27 2.06 8.01 11.32
C ILE A 27 3.33 8.03 10.48
N GLY A 28 4.51 7.84 11.08
CA GLY A 28 5.78 7.80 10.37
C GLY A 28 5.79 6.71 9.29
N SER A 29 5.32 5.52 9.63
CA SER A 29 5.23 4.38 8.70
C SER A 29 4.27 4.67 7.54
N THR A 30 3.10 5.27 7.81
CA THR A 30 2.14 5.65 6.76
C THR A 30 2.70 6.74 5.83
N VAL A 31 3.40 7.74 6.36
CA VAL A 31 4.01 8.81 5.55
C VAL A 31 5.05 8.24 4.60
N ILE A 32 5.90 7.32 5.05
CA ILE A 32 6.91 6.67 4.20
C ILE A 32 6.23 5.91 3.05
N VAL A 33 5.17 5.16 3.35
CA VAL A 33 4.41 4.40 2.34
C VAL A 33 3.74 5.33 1.32
N LEU A 34 3.16 6.45 1.76
CA LEU A 34 2.56 7.44 0.86
C LEU A 34 3.60 8.03 -0.09
N VAL A 35 4.75 8.43 0.43
CA VAL A 35 5.85 9.00 -0.37
C VAL A 35 6.38 7.96 -1.37
N SER A 36 6.64 6.73 -0.93
CA SER A 36 7.18 5.69 -1.81
C SER A 36 6.21 5.30 -2.92
N THR A 37 4.91 5.19 -2.60
CA THR A 37 3.87 4.87 -3.59
C THR A 37 3.70 5.99 -4.61
N LEU A 38 3.79 7.25 -4.19
CA LEU A 38 3.68 8.42 -5.07
C LEU A 38 4.89 8.52 -6.01
N LEU A 39 6.09 8.25 -5.52
CA LEU A 39 7.28 8.16 -6.37
C LEU A 39 7.19 7.02 -7.38
N LEU A 40 6.72 5.85 -6.94
CA LEU A 40 6.53 4.69 -7.80
C LEU A 40 5.47 4.94 -8.89
N SER A 41 4.34 5.55 -8.54
CA SER A 41 3.28 5.84 -9.51
C SER A 41 3.74 6.86 -10.56
N LEU A 42 4.51 7.87 -10.15
CA LEU A 42 5.12 8.82 -11.07
C LEU A 42 6.09 8.12 -12.03
N TYR A 43 6.95 7.25 -11.51
CA TYR A 43 7.91 6.49 -12.33
C TYR A 43 7.20 5.62 -13.36
N ILE A 44 6.22 4.82 -12.92
CA ILE A 44 5.44 3.93 -13.80
C ILE A 44 4.70 4.77 -14.85
N GLY A 45 4.06 5.88 -14.47
CA GLY A 45 3.36 6.74 -15.41
C GLY A 45 4.27 7.34 -16.49
N VAL A 46 5.50 7.73 -16.13
CA VAL A 46 6.50 8.19 -17.11
C VAL A 46 6.92 7.05 -18.05
N CYS A 47 7.15 5.86 -17.51
CA CYS A 47 7.47 4.67 -18.29
C CYS A 47 6.33 4.33 -19.28
N ASP A 48 5.08 4.36 -18.86
CA ASP A 48 3.92 4.06 -19.72
C ASP A 48 3.82 5.05 -20.89
N MET A 49 4.07 6.34 -20.63
CA MET A 49 4.11 7.35 -21.70
C MET A 49 5.26 7.10 -22.69
N PHE A 50 6.43 6.71 -22.19
CA PHE A 50 7.59 6.37 -23.02
C PHE A 50 7.33 5.14 -23.87
N PHE A 51 6.84 4.05 -23.26
CA PHE A 51 6.50 2.81 -23.95
C PHE A 51 5.38 3.03 -24.97
N SER A 52 4.33 3.79 -24.64
CA SER A 52 3.25 4.08 -25.58
C SER A 52 3.75 4.80 -26.83
N ARG A 53 4.66 5.76 -26.68
CA ARG A 53 5.28 6.45 -27.84
C ARG A 53 6.19 5.51 -28.63
N PHE A 54 7.00 4.70 -27.94
CA PHE A 54 7.90 3.74 -28.58
C PHE A 54 7.14 2.66 -29.37
N VAL A 55 6.09 2.10 -28.78
CA VAL A 55 5.22 1.11 -29.44
C VAL A 55 4.49 1.72 -30.63
N ASN A 56 3.97 2.95 -30.53
CA ASN A 56 3.33 3.62 -31.67
C ASN A 56 4.30 3.84 -32.84
N LEU A 57 5.56 4.20 -32.58
CA LEU A 57 6.59 4.33 -33.62
C LEU A 57 6.90 2.98 -34.30
N LEU A 58 7.01 1.90 -33.52
CA LEU A 58 7.21 0.57 -34.08
C LEU A 58 6.01 0.11 -34.90
N VAL A 59 4.79 0.28 -34.40
CA VAL A 59 3.56 -0.10 -35.13
C VAL A 59 3.38 0.73 -36.40
N SER A 60 3.64 2.05 -36.38
CA SER A 60 3.53 2.87 -37.60
C SER A 60 4.60 2.53 -38.63
N GLY A 61 5.76 2.02 -38.21
CA GLY A 61 6.82 1.52 -39.09
C GLY A 61 6.51 0.13 -39.67
N VAL A 62 5.73 -0.70 -38.97
CA VAL A 62 5.30 -2.03 -39.40
C VAL A 62 4.11 -1.98 -40.38
N PHE A 63 3.24 -0.97 -40.25
CA PHE A 63 2.06 -0.78 -41.12
C PHE A 63 2.29 0.17 -42.31
N LYS A 64 3.54 0.44 -42.66
CA LYS A 64 3.87 1.05 -43.96
C LYS A 64 4.26 0.01 -44.99
#